data_AF-A0A937HS82-F1
#
_entry.id   AF-A0A937HS82-F1
#
_cell.length_a   1.000
_cell.length_b   1.000
_cell.length_c   1.000
_cell.angle_alpha   90.00
_cell.angle_beta   90.00
_cell.angle_gamma   90.00
#
_symmetry.space_group_name_H-M   'P 1'
#
loop_
_entity.id
_entity.type
_entity.pdbx_description
1 polymer ?
#
loop_
_entity_poly.entity_id
_entity_poly.type
_entity_poly.pdbx_seq_one_letter_code
_entity_poly.pdbx_strand_id
1 'polypeptide(L)'
;MIRLVLTRSFAADLGLLLLRVFTGALLIHHGYEKLANIENFADAFVRPLHLPFPILLSYVAAFSEVIGSWLLITGLLTRVGAMAVAGTISVAIYHAIVTAGFNIYLLELLGLYFAAAVAVLCCGPGLLSIDELIARRFDAPSVSTAASLDALAAKTPAMPEAAATR
;
A
#
# COMPACT_ATOMS: atom_id res chain seq x y z
N MET A 1 0.46 -1.57 22.55
CA MET A 1 -0.90 -1.18 22.09
C MET A 1 -1.28 0.23 22.54
N ILE A 2 -1.20 0.56 23.83
CA ILE A 2 -1.50 1.92 24.37
C ILE A 2 -0.67 3.03 23.71
N ARG A 3 0.64 2.83 23.50
CA ARG A 3 1.50 3.81 22.79
C ARG A 3 1.05 4.04 21.34
N LEU A 4 0.60 3.01 20.63
CA LEU A 4 0.15 3.10 19.23
C LEU A 4 -1.12 3.96 19.09
N VAL A 5 -2.01 3.87 20.08
CA VAL A 5 -3.24 4.68 20.19
C VAL A 5 -2.96 6.10 20.70
N LEU A 6 -1.90 6.29 21.51
CA LEU A 6 -1.56 7.57 22.13
C LEU A 6 -0.57 8.43 21.32
N THR A 7 0.29 7.87 20.47
CA THR A 7 1.30 8.63 19.70
C THR A 7 1.00 8.79 18.22
N ARG A 8 0.09 8.00 17.64
CA ARG A 8 -0.41 8.18 16.27
C ARG A 8 -1.90 8.53 16.36
N SER A 9 -2.32 9.65 15.78
CA SER A 9 -3.74 10.02 15.86
C SER A 9 -4.56 9.03 15.05
N PHE A 10 -5.56 8.39 15.68
CA PHE A 10 -6.54 7.57 14.96
C PHE A 10 -7.12 8.31 13.75
N ALA A 11 -7.25 9.64 13.85
CA ALA A 11 -7.62 10.52 12.76
C ALA A 11 -6.69 10.45 11.53
N ALA A 12 -5.37 10.31 11.72
CA ALA A 12 -4.44 10.16 10.60
C ALA A 12 -4.63 8.82 9.87
N ASP A 13 -4.86 7.73 10.62
CA ASP A 13 -5.13 6.42 10.02
C ASP A 13 -6.50 6.36 9.35
N LEU A 14 -7.51 7.05 9.90
CA LEU A 14 -8.79 7.26 9.23
C LEU A 14 -8.61 8.07 7.94
N GLY A 15 -7.78 9.12 7.96
CA GLY A 15 -7.43 9.90 6.78
C GLY A 15 -6.77 9.05 5.69
N LEU A 16 -5.82 8.17 6.06
CA LEU A 16 -5.21 7.23 5.13
C LEU A 16 -6.21 6.20 4.58
N LEU A 17 -7.15 5.72 5.40
CA LEU A 17 -8.22 4.84 4.93
C LEU A 17 -9.09 5.56 3.89
N LEU A 18 -9.54 6.79 4.19
CA LEU A 18 -10.33 7.60 3.26
C LEU A 18 -9.58 7.84 1.96
N LEU A 19 -8.31 8.24 2.04
CA LEU A 19 -7.45 8.43 0.86
C LEU A 19 -7.43 7.17 -0.01
N ARG A 20 -7.16 6.00 0.59
CA ARG A 20 -7.12 4.72 -0.13
C ARG A 20 -8.47 4.35 -0.75
N VAL A 21 -9.55 4.46 0.00
CA VAL A 21 -10.90 4.07 -0.45
C VAL A 21 -11.36 4.96 -1.59
N PHE A 22 -11.24 6.28 -1.45
CA PHE A 22 -11.68 7.22 -2.50
C PHE A 22 -10.80 7.13 -3.74
N THR A 23 -9.47 7.12 -3.60
CA THR A 23 -8.57 6.97 -4.75
C THR A 23 -8.83 5.66 -5.48
N GLY A 24 -8.95 4.54 -4.75
CA GLY A 24 -9.23 3.25 -5.37
C GLY A 24 -10.61 3.19 -6.03
N ALA A 25 -11.67 3.66 -5.36
CA ALA A 25 -13.02 3.60 -5.90
C ALA A 25 -13.17 4.40 -7.21
N LEU A 26 -12.55 5.57 -7.28
CA LEU A 26 -12.59 6.40 -8.48
C LEU A 26 -11.77 5.80 -9.64
N LEU A 27 -10.61 5.18 -9.35
CA LEU A 27 -9.77 4.56 -10.37
C LEU A 27 -10.28 3.22 -10.89
N ILE A 28 -11.07 2.48 -10.10
CA ILE A 28 -11.69 1.22 -10.55
C ILE A 28 -12.52 1.43 -11.81
N HIS A 29 -13.29 2.52 -11.85
CA HIS A 29 -14.12 2.87 -13.00
C HIS A 29 -13.26 3.05 -14.26
N HIS A 30 -12.16 3.81 -14.17
CA HIS A 30 -11.24 4.00 -15.30
C HIS A 30 -10.60 2.69 -15.79
N GLY A 31 -10.30 1.77 -14.87
CA GLY A 31 -9.81 0.44 -15.24
C GLY A 31 -10.84 -0.37 -16.01
N TYR A 32 -12.12 -0.34 -15.60
CA TYR A 32 -13.20 -1.02 -16.31
C TYR A 32 -13.49 -0.39 -17.67
N GLU A 33 -13.45 0.93 -17.80
CA GLU A 33 -13.60 1.60 -19.10
C GLU A 33 -12.52 1.16 -20.09
N LYS A 34 -11.26 1.03 -19.62
CA LYS A 34 -10.17 0.49 -20.43
C LYS A 34 -10.45 -0.94 -20.88
N LEU A 35 -10.92 -1.80 -19.96
CA LEU A 35 -11.25 -3.20 -20.27
C LEU A 35 -12.45 -3.35 -21.21
N ALA A 36 -13.41 -2.42 -21.17
CA ALA A 36 -14.60 -2.46 -22.01
C ALA A 36 -14.26 -2.36 -23.51
N ASN A 37 -13.21 -1.62 -23.86
CA ASN A 37 -12.70 -1.56 -25.24
C ASN A 37 -11.19 -1.31 -25.28
N ILE A 38 -10.43 -2.39 -25.13
CA ILE A 38 -8.97 -2.34 -25.08
C ILE A 38 -8.35 -1.87 -26.39
N GLU A 39 -8.90 -2.25 -27.53
CA GLU A 39 -8.37 -1.86 -28.84
C GLU A 39 -8.44 -0.34 -29.02
N ASN A 40 -9.60 0.25 -28.70
CA ASN A 40 -9.81 1.69 -28.75
C ASN A 40 -8.91 2.43 -27.74
N PHE A 41 -8.76 1.90 -26.52
CA PHE A 41 -7.85 2.49 -25.56
C PHE A 41 -6.39 2.44 -26.04
N ALA A 42 -5.97 1.34 -26.66
CA ALA A 42 -4.64 1.20 -27.25
C ALA A 42 -4.41 2.21 -28.38
N ASP A 43 -5.39 2.41 -29.26
CA ASP A 43 -5.35 3.42 -30.33
C ASP A 43 -5.26 4.84 -29.81
N ALA A 44 -6.03 5.18 -28.78
CA ALA A 44 -6.10 6.54 -28.27
C ALA A 44 -4.94 6.92 -27.33
N PHE A 45 -4.41 5.96 -26.56
CA PHE A 45 -3.47 6.26 -25.47
C PHE A 45 -2.10 5.63 -25.62
N VAL A 46 -1.98 4.43 -26.19
CA VAL A 46 -0.70 3.70 -26.19
C VAL A 46 0.05 3.84 -27.50
N ARG A 47 -0.64 3.69 -28.63
CA ARG A 47 -0.05 3.86 -29.98
C ARG A 47 0.51 5.27 -30.24
N PRO A 48 -0.12 6.38 -29.78
CA PRO A 48 0.45 7.72 -29.95
C PRO A 48 1.78 7.92 -29.21
N LEU A 49 2.03 7.13 -28.18
CA LEU A 49 3.31 7.12 -27.45
C LEU A 49 4.40 6.28 -28.15
N HIS A 50 4.07 5.61 -29.26
CA HIS A 50 4.98 4.72 -30.00
C HIS A 50 5.58 3.61 -29.12
N LEU A 51 4.84 3.16 -28.10
CA LEU A 51 5.27 2.08 -27.22
C LEU A 51 5.10 0.71 -27.89
N PRO A 52 6.00 -0.25 -27.64
CA PRO A 52 5.87 -1.61 -28.16
C PRO A 52 4.70 -2.35 -27.48
N PHE A 53 4.08 -3.28 -28.20
CA PHE A 53 2.98 -4.12 -27.71
C PHE A 53 1.79 -3.33 -27.13
N PRO A 54 1.14 -2.45 -27.92
CA PRO A 54 0.16 -1.50 -27.40
C PRO A 54 -1.01 -2.18 -26.67
N ILE A 55 -1.51 -3.30 -27.19
CA ILE A 55 -2.58 -4.09 -26.56
C ILE A 55 -2.18 -4.65 -25.21
N LEU A 56 -0.96 -5.18 -25.09
CA LEU A 56 -0.47 -5.74 -23.83
C LEU A 56 -0.34 -4.64 -22.78
N LEU A 57 0.24 -3.49 -23.15
CA LEU A 57 0.38 -2.35 -22.24
C LEU A 57 -0.98 -1.77 -21.83
N SER A 58 -1.97 -1.79 -22.72
CA SER A 58 -3.36 -1.44 -22.38
C SER A 58 -3.96 -2.35 -21.31
N TYR A 59 -3.76 -3.68 -21.42
CA TYR A 59 -4.17 -4.60 -20.36
C TYR A 59 -3.41 -4.36 -19.05
N VAL A 60 -2.09 -4.12 -19.13
CA VAL A 60 -1.29 -3.83 -17.93
C VAL A 60 -1.80 -2.57 -17.23
N ALA A 61 -2.08 -1.49 -17.96
CA ALA A 61 -2.65 -0.26 -17.40
C ALA A 61 -4.03 -0.53 -16.76
N ALA A 62 -4.91 -1.23 -17.47
CA ALA A 62 -6.25 -1.52 -16.99
C ALA A 62 -6.26 -2.38 -15.72
N PHE A 63 -5.49 -3.49 -15.72
CA PHE A 63 -5.39 -4.35 -14.53
C PHE A 63 -4.65 -3.67 -13.38
N SER A 64 -3.66 -2.81 -13.66
CA SER A 64 -2.98 -2.03 -12.62
C SER A 64 -3.94 -1.08 -11.91
N GLU A 65 -4.88 -0.47 -12.64
CA GLU A 65 -5.93 0.35 -12.04
C GLU A 65 -6.98 -0.49 -11.32
N VAL A 66 -7.49 -1.57 -11.90
CA VAL A 66 -8.54 -2.38 -11.24
C VAL A 66 -7.98 -3.11 -10.01
N ILE A 67 -6.93 -3.91 -10.19
CA ILE A 67 -6.35 -4.71 -9.12
C ILE A 67 -5.65 -3.81 -8.11
N GLY A 68 -4.85 -2.84 -8.58
CA GLY A 68 -4.14 -1.92 -7.69
C GLY A 68 -5.11 -1.12 -6.81
N SER A 69 -6.25 -0.70 -7.35
CA SER A 69 -7.28 -0.02 -6.56
C SER A 69 -7.94 -0.92 -5.52
N TRP A 70 -8.23 -2.18 -5.83
CA TRP A 70 -8.74 -3.13 -4.83
C TRP A 70 -7.73 -3.39 -3.70
N LEU A 71 -6.45 -3.50 -4.05
CA LEU A 71 -5.36 -3.61 -3.07
C LEU A 71 -5.29 -2.37 -2.17
N LEU A 72 -5.46 -1.16 -2.73
CA LEU A 72 -5.54 0.08 -1.95
C LEU A 72 -6.74 0.09 -1.00
N ILE A 73 -7.95 -0.14 -1.51
CA ILE A 73 -9.21 -0.11 -0.74
C ILE A 73 -9.15 -1.06 0.45
N THR A 74 -8.78 -2.32 0.18
CA THR A 74 -8.68 -3.35 1.22
C THR A 74 -7.47 -3.12 2.14
N GLY A 75 -6.44 -2.42 1.66
CA GLY A 75 -5.18 -2.29 2.36
C GLY A 75 -4.42 -3.61 2.44
N LEU A 76 -4.55 -4.46 1.42
CA LEU A 76 -3.80 -5.70 1.27
C LEU A 76 -2.71 -5.45 0.22
N LEU A 77 -1.45 -5.79 0.51
CA LEU A 77 -0.30 -5.48 -0.34
C LEU A 77 -0.31 -4.00 -0.77
N THR A 78 -0.59 -3.11 0.18
CA THR A 78 -0.97 -1.72 -0.10
C THR A 78 0.08 -0.98 -0.90
N ARG A 79 1.38 -1.20 -0.60
CA ARG A 79 2.49 -0.60 -1.35
C ARG A 79 2.55 -1.09 -2.79
N VAL A 80 2.24 -2.36 -3.03
CA VAL A 80 2.19 -2.94 -4.40
C VAL A 80 1.04 -2.31 -5.19
N GLY A 81 -0.15 -2.22 -4.58
CA GLY A 81 -1.30 -1.54 -5.19
C GLY A 81 -1.00 -0.06 -5.50
N ALA A 82 -0.39 0.66 -4.56
CA ALA A 82 0.03 2.03 -4.73
C ALA A 82 1.06 2.20 -5.87
N MET A 83 2.05 1.29 -5.99
CA MET A 83 3.02 1.32 -7.08
C MET A 83 2.37 1.06 -8.45
N ALA A 84 1.42 0.12 -8.54
CA ALA A 84 0.70 -0.16 -9.77
C ALA A 84 -0.12 1.05 -10.25
N VAL A 85 -0.83 1.70 -9.32
CA VAL A 85 -1.58 2.94 -9.60
C VAL A 85 -0.63 4.07 -9.98
N ALA A 86 0.40 4.33 -9.19
CA ALA A 86 1.37 5.41 -9.46
C ALA A 86 2.05 5.23 -10.82
N GLY A 87 2.42 4.00 -11.19
CA GLY A 87 3.00 3.68 -12.49
C GLY A 87 2.05 4.00 -13.65
N THR A 88 0.79 3.56 -13.54
CA THR A 88 -0.22 3.80 -14.59
C THR A 88 -0.52 5.29 -14.75
N ILE A 89 -0.69 6.02 -13.64
CA ILE A 89 -0.91 7.45 -13.66
C ILE A 89 0.31 8.22 -14.18
N SER A 90 1.54 7.76 -13.90
CA SER A 90 2.75 8.37 -14.48
C SER A 90 2.75 8.31 -16.00
N VAL A 91 2.36 7.16 -16.58
CA VAL A 91 2.22 7.01 -18.04
C VAL A 91 1.09 7.89 -18.59
N ALA A 92 -0.03 8.00 -17.86
CA ALA A 92 -1.12 8.89 -18.23
C ALA A 92 -0.70 10.36 -18.23
N ILE A 93 0.09 10.80 -17.24
CA ILE A 93 0.66 12.16 -17.19
C ILE A 93 1.58 12.39 -18.39
N TYR A 94 2.44 11.41 -18.69
CA TYR A 94 3.33 11.49 -19.85
C TYR A 94 2.55 11.61 -21.16
N HIS A 95 1.51 10.80 -21.34
CA HIS A 95 0.60 10.89 -22.50
C HIS A 95 -0.05 12.26 -22.62
N ALA A 96 -0.61 12.80 -21.53
CA ALA A 96 -1.24 14.11 -21.53
C ALA A 96 -0.26 15.23 -21.94
N ILE A 97 0.98 15.19 -21.41
CA ILE A 97 2.02 16.18 -21.76
C ILE A 97 2.43 16.07 -23.22
N VAL A 98 2.62 14.86 -23.75
CA VAL A 98 3.07 14.66 -25.14
C VAL A 98 1.98 15.02 -26.14
N THR A 99 0.71 14.74 -25.83
CA THR A 99 -0.41 14.93 -26.77
C THR A 99 -1.07 16.30 -26.68
N ALA A 100 -1.12 16.90 -25.50
CA ALA A 100 -1.83 18.15 -25.25
C ALA A 100 -0.92 19.27 -24.66
N GLY A 101 0.36 19.01 -24.47
CA GLY A 101 1.28 19.94 -23.80
C GLY A 101 0.97 20.08 -22.31
N PHE A 102 1.46 21.17 -21.69
CA PHE A 102 1.22 21.45 -20.28
C PHE A 102 -0.19 22.03 -20.05
N ASN A 103 -1.21 21.19 -20.24
CA ASN A 103 -2.60 21.54 -20.01
C ASN A 103 -3.02 21.21 -18.57
N ILE A 104 -3.18 22.24 -17.75
CA ILE A 104 -3.48 22.12 -16.32
C ILE A 104 -4.81 21.40 -16.08
N TYR A 105 -5.82 21.62 -16.92
CA TYR A 105 -7.15 21.00 -16.76
C TYR A 105 -7.10 19.47 -16.95
N LEU A 106 -6.17 18.97 -17.77
CA LEU A 106 -5.92 17.52 -17.89
C LEU A 106 -5.05 17.02 -16.73
N LEU A 107 -4.04 17.79 -16.34
CA LEU A 107 -3.04 17.37 -15.37
C LEU A 107 -3.50 17.46 -13.90
N GLU A 108 -4.52 18.25 -13.57
CA GLU A 108 -4.98 18.43 -12.19
C GLU A 108 -5.46 17.10 -11.57
N LEU A 109 -6.33 16.37 -12.26
CA LEU A 109 -6.91 15.13 -11.75
C LEU A 109 -5.85 14.02 -11.69
N LEU A 110 -5.02 13.92 -12.73
CA LEU A 110 -3.91 12.98 -12.78
C LEU A 110 -2.89 13.26 -11.66
N GLY A 111 -2.59 14.54 -11.41
CA GLY A 111 -1.72 14.98 -10.33
C GLY A 111 -2.27 14.61 -8.96
N LEU A 112 -3.58 14.77 -8.74
CA LEU A 112 -4.23 14.37 -7.49
C LEU A 112 -4.16 12.86 -7.26
N TYR A 113 -4.43 12.04 -8.28
CA TYR A 113 -4.29 10.58 -8.15
C TYR A 113 -2.84 10.15 -7.94
N PHE A 114 -1.89 10.77 -8.64
CA PHE A 114 -0.48 10.48 -8.46
C PHE A 114 -0.01 10.84 -7.05
N ALA A 115 -0.35 12.04 -6.57
CA ALA A 115 -0.02 12.49 -5.22
C ALA A 115 -0.64 11.59 -4.16
N ALA A 116 -1.90 11.15 -4.34
CA ALA A 116 -2.55 10.22 -3.44
C ALA A 116 -1.83 8.87 -3.40
N ALA A 117 -1.48 8.29 -4.56
CA ALA A 117 -0.75 7.03 -4.63
C ALA A 117 0.64 7.12 -3.99
N VAL A 118 1.38 8.21 -4.25
CA VAL A 118 2.69 8.47 -3.64
C VAL A 118 2.57 8.67 -2.12
N ALA A 119 1.55 9.39 -1.66
CA ALA A 119 1.30 9.56 -0.23
C ALA A 119 1.07 8.21 0.46
N VAL A 120 0.26 7.32 -0.12
CA VAL A 120 0.07 5.95 0.39
C VAL A 120 1.37 5.16 0.36
N LEU A 121 2.18 5.30 -0.69
CA LEU A 121 3.47 4.60 -0.81
C LEU A 121 4.45 5.02 0.30
N CYS A 122 4.50 6.32 0.61
CA CYS A 122 5.35 6.90 1.66
C CYS A 122 4.85 6.59 3.07
N CYS A 123 3.55 6.75 3.32
CA CYS A 123 2.94 6.57 4.64
C CYS A 123 2.69 5.10 4.99
N GLY A 124 2.60 4.21 4.00
CA GLY A 124 2.28 2.81 4.17
C GLY A 124 0.78 2.54 4.33
N PRO A 125 0.41 1.32 4.79
CA PRO A 125 -0.97 0.84 4.76
C PRO A 125 -1.88 1.50 5.82
N GLY A 126 -1.31 2.03 6.90
CA GLY A 126 -2.07 2.59 8.03
C GLY A 126 -2.69 1.51 8.93
N LEU A 127 -3.18 1.92 10.10
CA LEU A 127 -3.71 0.98 11.10
C LEU A 127 -5.01 0.28 10.68
N LEU A 128 -5.78 0.91 9.79
CA LEU A 128 -7.07 0.41 9.28
C LEU A 128 -6.86 -0.33 7.95
N SER A 129 -5.98 -1.32 7.93
CA SER A 129 -5.63 -2.10 6.73
C SER A 129 -5.55 -3.60 7.04
N ILE A 130 -5.74 -4.42 6.01
CA ILE A 130 -5.52 -5.88 6.15
C ILE A 130 -4.04 -6.18 6.40
N ASP A 131 -3.11 -5.45 5.76
CA ASP A 131 -1.67 -5.59 6.00
C ASP A 131 -1.31 -5.44 7.48
N GLU A 132 -1.85 -4.43 8.17
CA GLU A 132 -1.65 -4.25 9.61
C GLU A 132 -2.29 -5.37 10.44
N LEU A 133 -3.49 -5.81 10.07
CA LEU A 133 -4.17 -6.93 10.74
C LEU A 133 -3.34 -8.22 10.66
N ILE A 134 -2.77 -8.49 9.49
CA ILE A 134 -1.89 -9.63 9.24
C ILE A 134 -0.61 -9.49 10.08
N ALA A 135 0.07 -8.33 10.03
CA ALA A 135 1.30 -8.10 10.80
C ALA A 135 1.09 -8.36 12.31
N ARG A 136 0.02 -7.81 12.88
CA ARG A 136 -0.34 -8.03 14.29
C ARG A 136 -0.61 -9.48 14.64
N ARG A 137 -1.13 -10.28 13.71
CA ARG A 137 -1.42 -11.70 13.94
C ARG A 137 -0.14 -12.53 14.05
N PHE A 138 0.91 -12.13 13.34
CA PHE A 138 2.21 -12.79 13.37
C PHE A 138 3.15 -12.25 14.47
N ASP A 139 2.91 -11.04 15.00
CA ASP A 139 3.75 -10.39 16.03
C ASP A 139 3.38 -10.71 17.50
N ALA A 140 2.42 -11.61 17.79
CA ALA A 140 2.04 -11.95 19.16
C ALA A 140 2.56 -13.33 19.63
N PRO A 141 3.05 -13.49 20.88
CA PRO A 141 4.16 -12.82 21.54
C PRO A 141 5.33 -13.80 21.83
N SER A 142 6.57 -13.46 21.44
CA SER A 142 7.79 -14.14 21.93
C SER A 142 8.29 -13.59 23.29
N VAL A 143 7.54 -12.69 23.94
CA VAL A 143 7.92 -12.04 25.21
C VAL A 143 7.32 -12.75 26.43
N SER A 144 7.35 -14.09 26.45
CA SER A 144 7.10 -14.88 27.67
C SER A 144 8.20 -15.93 27.92
N THR A 145 9.32 -15.86 27.20
CA THR A 145 10.46 -16.76 27.45
C THR A 145 11.51 -16.11 28.36
N ALA A 146 11.79 -14.81 28.20
CA ALA A 146 12.72 -14.10 29.10
C ALA A 146 12.18 -13.97 30.53
N ALA A 147 10.90 -13.59 30.67
CA ALA A 147 10.26 -13.47 31.98
C ALA A 147 10.06 -14.82 32.68
N SER A 148 9.91 -15.92 31.93
CA SER A 148 9.81 -17.26 32.52
C SER A 148 11.17 -17.84 32.90
N LEU A 149 12.24 -17.55 32.16
CA LEU A 149 13.60 -17.96 32.50
C LEU A 149 14.13 -17.23 33.74
N ASP A 150 13.89 -15.92 33.87
CA ASP A 150 14.25 -15.16 35.08
C ASP A 150 13.44 -15.61 36.30
N ALA A 151 12.16 -15.96 36.11
CA ALA A 151 11.31 -16.52 37.16
C ALA A 151 11.73 -17.95 37.56
N LEU A 152 12.27 -18.76 36.64
CA LEU A 152 12.83 -20.09 36.93
C LEU A 152 14.21 -20.00 37.60
N ALA A 153 15.04 -19.04 37.20
CA ALA A 153 16.33 -18.76 37.83
C ALA A 153 16.15 -18.26 39.28
N ALA A 154 15.16 -17.39 39.54
CA ALA A 154 14.84 -16.90 40.88
C ALA A 154 14.23 -17.98 41.79
N LYS A 155 13.68 -19.08 41.23
CA LYS A 155 13.06 -20.16 41.99
C LYS A 155 13.99 -21.35 42.26
N THR A 156 15.24 -21.30 41.80
CA THR A 156 16.23 -22.35 42.09
C THR A 156 16.85 -22.07 43.46
N PRO A 157 16.56 -22.86 44.51
CA PRO A 157 17.17 -22.66 45.82
C PRO A 157 18.68 -22.86 45.70
N ALA A 158 19.45 -21.93 46.30
CA ALA A 158 20.89 -22.04 46.39
C ALA A 158 21.25 -23.39 47.05
N MET A 159 22.04 -24.21 46.35
CA MET A 159 22.57 -25.44 46.92
C MET A 159 23.37 -25.09 48.18
N PRO A 160 23.14 -25.78 49.32
CA PRO A 160 23.88 -25.50 50.53
C PRO A 160 25.37 -25.76 50.27
N GLU A 161 26.17 -24.72 50.45
CA GLU A 161 27.62 -24.77 50.39
C GLU A 161 28.08 -25.79 51.44
N ALA A 162 28.54 -26.95 50.97
CA ALA A 162 29.04 -28.00 51.83
C ALA A 162 30.27 -27.45 52.56
N ALA A 163 30.08 -27.13 53.84
CA ALA A 163 31.11 -26.73 54.77
C ALA A 163 32.22 -27.80 54.79
N ALA A 164 33.30 -27.56 54.03
CA ALA A 164 34.53 -28.32 54.13
C ALA A 164 35.39 -27.67 55.22
N THR A 165 35.12 -28.08 56.46
CA THR A 165 36.04 -27.95 57.59
C THR A 165 37.26 -28.84 57.34
N ARG A 166 38.44 -28.22 57.14
CA ARG A 166 39.74 -28.49 57.81
C ARG A 166 40.92 -27.95 57.00
#